data_AF-A0A2Y9CAN3-F1
#
_entry.id   AF-A0A2Y9CAN3-F1
#
_cell.length_a   1.000
_cell.length_b   1.000
_cell.length_c   1.000
_cell.angle_alpha   90.00
_cell.angle_beta   90.00
_cell.angle_gamma   90.00
#
_symmetry.space_group_name_H-M   'P 1'
#
loop_
_entity.id
_entity.type
_entity.pdbx_description
1 polymer ?
#
loop_
_entity_poly.entity_id
_entity_poly.type
_entity_poly.pdbx_seq_one_letter_code
_entity_poly.pdbx_strand_id
1 'polypeptide(L)'
;MTDKRLQWHPAFIAAMQIDFGEEADRLIFLSELELNKMPMRIDALVIKKNGSEPLKKNMGRLLKGHNIFEYKSPEENRWLGSLRTDLQPDQNLNVLFEDYEKHKDSRLYQAAMDLIVRANPAAMEEARSMCEALHELWAEDLEKATKEIAKEITKEVTEEVTNKVTIEVTNKVTKEVTNKVTKEVTRNDILLFVEILLEDGYGESTVCEKLHQKFHLKKEDIQDYIQQVRNRSN
;
A
#
# COMPACT_ATOMS: atom_id res chain seq x y z
N MET A 1 -43.21 25.32 -22.41
CA MET A 1 -44.03 24.94 -21.24
C MET A 1 -43.26 25.39 -20.02
N THR A 2 -43.88 26.12 -19.11
CA THR A 2 -43.25 26.59 -17.87
C THR A 2 -42.85 25.38 -17.04
N ASP A 3 -41.55 25.14 -16.96
CA ASP A 3 -40.92 24.18 -16.07
C ASP A 3 -41.25 24.59 -14.63
N LYS A 4 -42.39 24.11 -14.11
CA LYS A 4 -42.74 24.23 -12.70
C LYS A 4 -41.79 23.33 -11.94
N ARG A 5 -40.57 23.83 -11.67
CA ARG A 5 -39.65 23.23 -10.71
C ARG A 5 -40.45 22.87 -9.47
N LEU A 6 -40.50 21.58 -9.14
CA LEU A 6 -41.17 21.12 -7.92
C LEU A 6 -40.60 21.91 -6.73
N GLN A 7 -41.45 22.67 -6.04
CA GLN A 7 -41.08 23.29 -4.76
C GLN A 7 -41.04 22.19 -3.71
N TRP A 8 -39.91 21.49 -3.65
CA TRP A 8 -39.66 20.39 -2.71
C TRP A 8 -39.41 20.92 -1.30
N HIS A 9 -39.00 22.19 -1.14
CA HIS A 9 -38.58 22.76 0.13
C HIS A 9 -39.64 22.66 1.23
N PRO A 10 -40.92 23.03 1.02
CA PRO A 10 -41.93 22.91 2.07
C PRO A 10 -42.22 21.45 2.45
N ALA A 11 -42.24 20.54 1.47
CA ALA A 11 -42.48 19.12 1.70
C ALA A 11 -41.34 18.46 2.47
N PHE A 12 -40.10 18.82 2.14
CA PHE A 12 -38.90 18.33 2.84
C PHE A 12 -38.82 18.82 4.27
N ILE A 13 -39.09 20.10 4.52
CA ILE A 13 -39.13 20.64 5.89
C ILE A 13 -40.21 19.94 6.72
N ALA A 14 -41.40 19.74 6.16
CA ALA A 14 -42.46 19.00 6.84
C ALA A 14 -42.04 17.55 7.16
N ALA A 15 -41.41 16.85 6.20
CA ALA A 15 -40.90 15.51 6.41
C ALA A 15 -39.83 15.46 7.51
N MET A 16 -38.91 16.43 7.56
CA MET A 16 -37.93 16.54 8.63
C MET A 16 -38.59 16.76 9.99
N GLN A 17 -39.56 17.68 10.07
CA GLN A 17 -40.28 17.94 11.32
C GLN A 17 -40.98 16.67 11.84
N ILE A 18 -41.56 15.87 10.94
CA ILE A 18 -42.18 14.58 11.29
C ILE A 18 -41.13 13.57 11.76
N ASP A 19 -40.01 13.41 11.05
CA ASP A 19 -38.96 12.44 11.40
C ASP A 19 -38.31 12.72 12.76
N PHE A 20 -38.06 13.99 13.04
CA PHE A 20 -37.50 14.45 14.31
C PHE A 20 -38.51 14.43 15.47
N GLY A 21 -39.83 14.46 15.19
CA GLY A 21 -40.88 14.35 16.20
C GLY A 21 -40.69 15.35 17.34
N GLU A 22 -40.66 14.86 18.59
CA GLU A 22 -40.41 15.69 19.78
C GLU A 22 -39.06 16.42 19.75
N GLU A 23 -38.06 15.91 19.02
CA GLU A 23 -36.77 16.59 18.87
C GLU A 23 -36.82 17.78 17.88
N ALA A 24 -37.89 17.91 17.08
CA ALA A 24 -38.06 19.01 16.14
C ALA A 24 -38.16 20.37 16.84
N ASP A 25 -38.69 20.41 18.07
CA ASP A 25 -38.78 21.65 18.89
C ASP A 25 -37.40 22.21 19.26
N ARG A 26 -36.34 21.41 19.14
CA ARG A 26 -34.95 21.81 19.39
C ARG A 26 -34.26 22.34 18.14
N LEU A 27 -34.95 22.27 17.00
CA LEU A 27 -34.50 22.73 15.70
C LEU A 27 -35.30 23.95 15.25
N ILE A 28 -34.70 24.75 14.39
CA ILE A 28 -35.37 25.81 13.64
C ILE A 28 -35.25 25.46 12.18
N PHE A 29 -36.38 25.41 11.49
CA PHE A 29 -36.47 25.07 10.08
C PHE A 29 -36.85 26.31 9.29
N LEU A 30 -36.00 26.68 8.33
CA LEU A 30 -36.22 27.83 7.46
C LEU A 30 -36.13 27.35 6.01
N SER A 31 -37.16 27.63 5.21
CA SER A 31 -37.19 27.35 3.77
C SER A 31 -36.98 28.64 2.99
N GLU A 32 -36.29 28.54 1.85
CA GLU A 32 -36.16 29.62 0.86
C GLU A 32 -35.60 30.95 1.44
N LEU A 33 -34.44 30.89 2.08
CA LEU A 33 -33.80 32.08 2.65
C LEU A 33 -33.05 32.88 1.59
N GLU A 34 -33.44 34.14 1.43
CA GLU A 34 -32.71 35.11 0.61
C GLU A 34 -31.55 35.70 1.41
N LEU A 35 -30.33 35.55 0.91
CA LEU A 35 -29.15 36.15 1.56
C LEU A 35 -28.95 37.62 1.14
N ASN A 36 -29.46 38.04 -0.04
CA ASN A 36 -29.42 39.42 -0.56
C ASN A 36 -30.37 39.59 -1.80
N LYS A 37 -30.36 40.77 -2.45
CA LYS A 37 -30.99 41.07 -3.76
C LYS A 37 -30.37 40.28 -4.94
N MET A 38 -30.62 38.96 -5.01
CA MET A 38 -30.27 37.99 -6.08
C MET A 38 -28.79 37.93 -6.53
N PRO A 39 -28.20 36.75 -6.88
CA PRO A 39 -28.83 35.45 -7.16
C PRO A 39 -28.64 34.37 -6.07
N MET A 40 -28.17 34.71 -4.86
CA MET A 40 -27.90 33.71 -3.81
C MET A 40 -29.14 33.45 -2.93
N ARG A 41 -29.77 32.30 -3.10
CA ARG A 41 -30.85 31.77 -2.24
C ARG A 41 -30.43 30.44 -1.62
N ILE A 42 -30.71 30.28 -0.33
CA ILE A 42 -30.58 29.00 0.36
C ILE A 42 -31.92 28.28 0.30
N ASP A 43 -31.88 27.04 -0.17
CA ASP A 43 -33.03 26.16 -0.26
C ASP A 43 -33.65 25.84 1.10
N ALA A 44 -32.86 25.32 2.04
CA ALA A 44 -33.29 25.07 3.41
C ALA A 44 -32.14 25.28 4.41
N LEU A 45 -32.46 25.86 5.57
CA LEU A 45 -31.54 26.03 6.70
C LEU A 45 -32.15 25.41 7.95
N VAL A 46 -31.41 24.49 8.57
CA VAL A 46 -31.77 23.86 9.83
C VAL A 46 -30.77 24.30 10.90
N ILE A 47 -31.26 25.03 11.91
CA ILE A 47 -30.44 25.57 13.00
C ILE A 47 -30.73 24.77 14.27
N LYS A 48 -29.66 24.30 14.91
CA LYS A 48 -29.74 23.69 16.24
C LYS A 48 -29.76 24.79 17.30
N LYS A 49 -30.79 24.82 18.14
CA LYS A 49 -30.87 25.80 19.23
C LYS A 49 -29.71 25.59 20.22
N ASN A 50 -28.96 26.65 20.54
CA ASN A 50 -27.84 26.60 21.49
C ASN A 50 -28.31 26.09 22.86
N GLY A 51 -27.58 25.11 23.42
CA GLY A 51 -27.91 24.48 24.72
C GLY A 51 -28.74 23.19 24.62
N SER A 52 -29.14 22.76 23.42
CA SER A 52 -29.84 21.49 23.25
C SER A 52 -28.89 20.29 23.37
N GLU A 53 -29.32 19.26 24.11
CA GLU A 53 -28.65 17.97 24.23
C GLU A 53 -28.28 17.36 22.86
N PRO A 54 -27.50 16.26 22.78
CA PRO A 54 -27.35 15.52 21.54
C PRO A 54 -28.72 15.08 20.98
N LEU A 55 -28.92 15.21 19.66
CA LEU A 55 -30.12 14.68 19.02
C LEU A 55 -29.95 13.16 18.89
N LYS A 56 -30.99 12.39 19.25
CA LYS A 56 -30.91 10.93 19.29
C LYS A 56 -31.08 10.30 17.91
N LYS A 57 -31.91 10.91 17.06
CA LYS A 57 -32.16 10.48 15.68
C LYS A 57 -30.88 10.49 14.83
N ASN A 58 -30.79 9.54 13.89
CA ASN A 58 -29.59 9.33 13.07
C ASN A 58 -29.15 10.59 12.32
N MET A 59 -30.08 11.27 11.64
CA MET A 59 -29.77 12.54 10.97
C MET A 59 -29.38 13.64 11.95
N GLY A 60 -29.95 13.65 13.16
CA GLY A 60 -29.66 14.64 14.19
C GLY A 60 -28.21 14.62 14.67
N ARG A 61 -27.53 13.47 14.59
CA ARG A 61 -26.11 13.34 14.92
C ARG A 61 -25.19 14.06 13.93
N LEU A 62 -25.66 14.25 12.69
CA LEU A 62 -24.93 14.94 11.63
C LEU A 62 -25.11 16.46 11.71
N LEU A 63 -26.21 16.93 12.32
CA LEU A 63 -26.52 18.35 12.43
C LEU A 63 -25.55 19.07 13.39
N LYS A 64 -24.90 20.11 12.88
CA LYS A 64 -24.13 21.10 13.63
C LYS A 64 -25.01 22.29 14.00
N GLY A 65 -24.40 23.38 14.50
CA GLY A 65 -25.14 24.59 14.88
C GLY A 65 -26.02 25.15 13.75
N HIS A 66 -25.47 25.25 12.54
CA HIS A 66 -26.16 25.72 11.34
C HIS A 66 -25.92 24.73 10.20
N ASN A 67 -26.98 24.30 9.50
CA ASN A 67 -26.92 23.27 8.47
C ASN A 67 -27.70 23.69 7.24
N ILE A 68 -27.00 23.85 6.13
CA ILE A 68 -27.59 24.22 4.84
C ILE A 68 -27.91 22.94 4.08
N PHE A 69 -29.15 22.85 3.59
CA PHE A 69 -29.63 21.79 2.72
C PHE A 69 -29.96 22.40 1.37
N GLU A 70 -29.22 21.99 0.34
CA GLU A 70 -29.44 22.40 -1.04
C GLU A 70 -29.86 21.20 -1.88
N TYR A 71 -30.89 21.38 -2.68
CA TYR A 71 -31.22 20.42 -3.72
C TYR A 71 -30.47 20.80 -4.98
N LYS A 72 -29.49 19.98 -5.28
CA LYS A 72 -28.88 19.95 -6.60
C LYS A 72 -29.72 19.03 -7.47
N SER A 73 -30.05 19.48 -8.69
CA SER A 73 -30.73 18.60 -9.65
C SER A 73 -29.92 17.32 -9.86
N PRO A 74 -30.51 16.21 -10.34
CA PRO A 74 -29.75 15.00 -10.68
C PRO A 74 -28.58 15.29 -11.63
N GLU A 75 -28.72 16.29 -12.49
CA GLU A 75 -27.67 16.78 -13.40
C GLU A 75 -26.55 17.51 -12.64
N GLU A 76 -26.90 18.39 -11.70
CA GLU A 76 -25.93 19.13 -10.87
C GLU A 76 -25.26 18.25 -9.80
N ASN A 77 -25.93 17.19 -9.36
CA ASN A 77 -25.45 16.26 -8.33
C ASN A 77 -24.87 14.96 -8.90
N ARG A 78 -24.62 14.90 -10.22
CA ARG A 78 -24.29 13.66 -10.93
C ARG A 78 -23.17 12.87 -10.25
N TRP A 79 -22.06 13.53 -9.92
CA TRP A 79 -20.90 12.90 -9.30
C TRP A 79 -21.18 12.31 -7.93
N LEU A 80 -21.87 13.05 -7.05
CA LEU A 80 -22.22 12.55 -5.72
C LEU A 80 -23.30 11.46 -5.79
N GLY A 81 -24.24 11.59 -6.72
CA GLY A 81 -25.26 10.58 -7.00
C GLY A 81 -24.65 9.27 -7.52
N SER A 82 -23.52 9.33 -8.22
CA SER A 82 -22.78 8.17 -8.70
C SER A 82 -21.98 7.44 -7.62
N LEU A 83 -21.81 8.01 -6.42
CA LEU A 83 -21.10 7.35 -5.30
C LEU A 83 -21.93 6.24 -4.62
N ARG A 84 -23.14 5.96 -5.12
CA ARG A 84 -23.96 4.81 -4.69
C ARG A 84 -23.34 3.49 -5.16
N THR A 85 -23.72 2.37 -4.54
CA THR A 85 -23.19 1.03 -4.84
C THR A 85 -24.08 0.21 -5.79
N ASP A 86 -25.18 0.78 -6.26
CA ASP A 86 -26.19 0.15 -7.12
C ASP A 86 -26.33 0.89 -8.47
N LEU A 87 -25.21 1.39 -8.98
CA LEU A 87 -25.17 2.11 -10.24
C LEU A 87 -25.60 1.18 -11.39
N GLN A 88 -26.41 1.69 -12.31
CA GLN A 88 -26.87 0.96 -13.49
C GLN A 88 -26.12 1.46 -14.72
N PRO A 89 -25.74 0.58 -15.67
CA PRO A 89 -25.09 0.97 -16.92
C PRO A 89 -26.13 1.56 -17.89
N ASP A 90 -26.53 2.79 -17.63
CA ASP A 90 -27.53 3.53 -18.41
C ASP A 90 -26.92 4.75 -19.13
N GLN A 91 -27.77 5.54 -19.82
CA GLN A 91 -27.33 6.77 -20.46
C GLN A 91 -26.71 7.77 -19.47
N ASN A 92 -27.10 7.80 -18.20
CA ASN A 92 -26.55 8.74 -17.22
C ASN A 92 -25.07 8.44 -16.93
N LEU A 93 -24.69 7.17 -16.96
CA LEU A 93 -23.31 6.74 -16.78
C LEU A 93 -22.42 7.22 -17.95
N ASN A 94 -22.92 7.20 -19.18
CA ASN A 94 -22.20 7.76 -20.32
C ASN A 94 -21.93 9.26 -20.16
N VAL A 95 -22.92 10.03 -19.69
CA VAL A 95 -22.74 11.46 -19.45
C VAL A 95 -21.77 11.73 -18.29
N LEU A 96 -21.66 10.82 -17.32
CA LEU A 96 -20.61 10.89 -16.28
C LEU A 96 -19.22 10.76 -16.90
N PHE A 97 -19.02 9.85 -17.86
CA PHE A 97 -17.73 9.69 -18.52
C PHE A 97 -17.38 10.86 -19.42
N GLU A 98 -18.35 11.39 -20.18
CA GLU A 98 -18.15 12.62 -20.97
C GLU A 98 -17.74 13.81 -20.09
N ASP A 99 -18.29 13.90 -18.88
CA ASP A 99 -17.91 14.95 -17.92
C ASP A 99 -16.53 14.71 -17.30
N TYR A 100 -16.18 13.45 -17.04
CA TYR A 100 -14.84 13.06 -16.59
C TYR A 100 -13.78 13.37 -17.62
N GLU A 101 -14.02 13.07 -18.90
CA GLU A 101 -13.08 13.30 -19.99
C GLU A 101 -12.66 14.78 -20.09
N LYS A 102 -13.61 15.70 -19.90
CA LYS A 102 -13.37 17.15 -19.88
C LYS A 102 -12.47 17.60 -18.73
N HIS A 103 -12.38 16.81 -17.65
CA HIS A 103 -11.70 17.17 -16.41
C HIS A 103 -10.67 16.12 -15.96
N LYS A 104 -10.19 15.26 -16.87
CA LYS A 104 -9.31 14.12 -16.56
C LYS A 104 -8.01 14.48 -15.85
N ASP A 105 -7.54 15.71 -16.01
CA ASP A 105 -6.33 16.22 -15.36
C ASP A 105 -6.55 16.64 -13.89
N SER A 106 -7.81 16.72 -13.45
CA SER A 106 -8.15 17.10 -12.07
C SER A 106 -8.03 15.90 -11.13
N ARG A 107 -7.16 16.05 -10.12
CA ARG A 107 -7.01 15.05 -9.04
C ARG A 107 -8.32 14.73 -8.31
N LEU A 108 -9.23 15.71 -8.20
CA LEU A 108 -10.52 15.53 -7.55
C LEU A 108 -11.44 14.64 -8.39
N TYR A 109 -11.46 14.84 -9.70
CA TYR A 109 -12.25 14.03 -10.63
C TYR A 109 -11.69 12.61 -10.72
N GLN A 110 -10.37 12.46 -10.74
CA GLN A 110 -9.71 11.15 -10.67
C GLN A 110 -10.08 10.41 -9.39
N ALA A 111 -9.95 11.06 -8.22
CA ALA A 111 -10.28 10.45 -6.93
C ALA A 111 -11.77 10.08 -6.82
N ALA A 112 -12.66 10.93 -7.32
CA ALA A 112 -14.09 10.65 -7.33
C ALA A 112 -14.44 9.50 -8.29
N MET A 113 -13.87 9.48 -9.49
CA MET A 113 -14.12 8.44 -10.49
C MET A 113 -13.63 7.09 -9.98
N ASP A 114 -12.44 7.07 -9.38
CA ASP A 114 -11.87 5.89 -8.76
C ASP A 114 -12.78 5.32 -7.65
N LEU A 115 -13.32 6.18 -6.77
CA LEU A 115 -14.29 5.75 -5.76
C LEU A 115 -15.55 5.11 -6.39
N ILE A 116 -16.08 5.72 -7.45
CA ILE A 116 -17.28 5.24 -8.16
C ILE A 116 -17.01 3.86 -8.79
N VAL A 117 -15.86 3.70 -9.45
CA VAL A 117 -15.46 2.45 -10.10
C VAL A 117 -15.30 1.33 -9.08
N ARG A 118 -14.61 1.60 -7.97
CA ARG A 118 -14.43 0.63 -6.88
C ARG A 118 -15.76 0.21 -6.26
N ALA A 119 -16.70 1.14 -6.12
CA ALA A 119 -18.00 0.87 -5.53
C ALA A 119 -18.92 0.06 -6.46
N ASN A 120 -18.70 0.10 -7.79
CA ASN A 120 -19.63 -0.46 -8.79
C ASN A 120 -18.93 -1.29 -9.89
N PRO A 121 -18.11 -2.31 -9.57
CA PRO A 121 -17.29 -3.01 -10.56
C PRO A 121 -18.08 -3.68 -11.69
N ALA A 122 -19.27 -4.22 -11.40
CA ALA A 122 -20.10 -4.90 -12.40
C ALA A 122 -20.68 -3.91 -13.43
N ALA A 123 -21.23 -2.78 -12.97
CA ALA A 123 -21.75 -1.74 -13.86
C ALA A 123 -20.65 -1.11 -14.72
N MET A 124 -19.44 -0.99 -14.16
CA MET A 124 -18.28 -0.47 -14.87
C MET A 124 -17.80 -1.40 -15.98
N GLU A 125 -17.74 -2.71 -15.72
CA GLU A 125 -17.34 -3.70 -16.73
C GLU A 125 -18.36 -3.80 -17.87
N GLU A 126 -19.65 -3.72 -17.54
CA GLU A 126 -20.72 -3.71 -18.54
C GLU A 126 -20.68 -2.43 -19.40
N ALA A 127 -20.53 -1.26 -18.78
CA ALA A 127 -20.38 0.00 -19.50
C ALA A 127 -19.14 0.03 -20.41
N ARG A 128 -18.02 -0.56 -19.93
CA ARG A 128 -16.80 -0.74 -20.71
C ARG A 128 -17.01 -1.65 -21.90
N SER A 129 -17.74 -2.76 -21.73
CA SER A 129 -18.10 -3.67 -22.82
C SER A 129 -19.04 -3.03 -23.83
N MET A 130 -19.84 -2.04 -23.43
CA MET A 130 -20.80 -1.37 -24.29
C MET A 130 -20.22 -0.20 -25.09
N CYS A 131 -19.11 0.40 -24.66
CA CYS A 131 -18.55 1.60 -25.28
C CYS A 131 -17.08 1.45 -25.67
N GLU A 132 -16.84 1.23 -26.96
CA GLU A 132 -15.50 1.10 -27.56
C GLU A 132 -14.64 2.36 -27.34
N ALA A 133 -15.24 3.55 -27.38
CA ALA A 133 -14.57 4.83 -27.10
C ALA A 133 -14.11 4.96 -25.62
N LEU A 134 -14.88 4.42 -24.66
CA LEU A 134 -14.46 4.38 -23.25
C LEU A 134 -13.28 3.43 -23.06
N HIS A 135 -13.30 2.31 -23.78
CA HIS A 135 -12.21 1.34 -23.73
C HIS A 135 -10.88 1.95 -24.20
N GLU A 136 -10.90 2.78 -25.25
CA GLU A 136 -9.74 3.50 -25.77
C GLU A 136 -9.25 4.58 -24.78
N LEU A 137 -10.18 5.36 -24.20
CA LEU A 137 -9.86 6.39 -23.21
C LEU A 137 -9.18 5.82 -21.96
N TRP A 138 -9.59 4.61 -21.53
CA TRP A 138 -9.12 3.98 -20.29
C TRP A 138 -7.92 3.05 -20.50
N ALA A 139 -7.67 2.65 -21.74
CA ALA A 139 -6.52 1.82 -22.08
C ALA A 139 -5.20 2.54 -21.72
N GLU A 140 -5.09 3.84 -21.99
CA GLU A 140 -3.89 4.61 -21.69
C GLU A 140 -3.59 4.69 -20.19
N ASP A 141 -4.61 4.90 -19.35
CA ASP A 141 -4.45 5.05 -17.91
C ASP A 141 -4.18 3.69 -17.23
N LEU A 142 -4.81 2.61 -17.70
CA LEU A 142 -4.51 1.24 -17.25
C LEU A 142 -3.12 0.80 -17.70
N GLU A 143 -2.69 1.14 -18.91
CA GLU A 143 -1.35 0.80 -19.39
C GLU A 143 -0.28 1.56 -18.61
N LYS A 144 -0.53 2.82 -18.24
CA LYS A 144 0.34 3.59 -17.33
C LYS A 144 0.37 2.97 -15.93
N ALA A 145 -0.79 2.70 -15.32
CA ALA A 145 -0.86 2.12 -13.99
C ALA A 145 -0.22 0.71 -13.91
N THR A 146 -0.45 -0.14 -14.93
CA THR A 146 0.18 -1.48 -15.00
C THR A 146 1.69 -1.39 -15.23
N LYS A 147 2.18 -0.44 -16.03
CA LYS A 147 3.62 -0.19 -16.19
C LYS A 147 4.26 0.31 -14.90
N GLU A 148 3.60 1.20 -14.15
CA GLU A 148 4.11 1.69 -12.86
C GLU A 148 4.14 0.60 -11.81
N ILE A 149 3.05 -0.16 -11.64
CA ILE A 149 2.99 -1.30 -10.71
C ILE A 149 4.01 -2.37 -11.11
N ALA A 150 4.14 -2.71 -12.40
CA ALA A 150 5.13 -3.67 -12.86
C ALA A 150 6.57 -3.18 -12.58
N LYS A 151 6.84 -1.88 -12.72
CA LYS A 151 8.15 -1.28 -12.41
C LYS A 151 8.46 -1.29 -10.92
N GLU A 152 7.45 -1.07 -10.07
CA GLU A 152 7.59 -1.08 -8.61
C GLU A 152 7.80 -2.51 -8.09
N ILE A 153 6.99 -3.47 -8.53
CA ILE A 153 7.13 -4.90 -8.19
C ILE A 153 8.45 -5.47 -8.71
N THR A 154 8.82 -5.18 -9.96
CA THR A 154 10.10 -5.68 -10.49
C THR A 154 11.28 -5.13 -9.71
N LYS A 155 11.24 -3.86 -9.28
CA LYS A 155 12.29 -3.25 -8.46
C LYS A 155 12.36 -3.86 -7.06
N GLU A 156 11.24 -4.01 -6.36
CA GLU A 156 11.21 -4.65 -5.03
C GLU A 156 11.69 -6.11 -5.09
N VAL A 157 11.18 -6.90 -6.04
CA VAL A 157 11.55 -8.32 -6.14
C VAL A 157 13.01 -8.49 -6.56
N THR A 158 13.53 -7.68 -7.48
CA THR A 158 14.97 -7.76 -7.83
C THR A 158 15.86 -7.28 -6.69
N GLU A 159 15.54 -6.19 -5.99
CA GLU A 159 16.36 -5.73 -4.87
C GLU A 159 16.33 -6.75 -3.71
N GLU A 160 15.17 -7.31 -3.37
CA GLU A 160 15.04 -8.26 -2.26
C GLU A 160 15.72 -9.61 -2.56
N VAL A 161 15.49 -10.18 -3.75
CA VAL A 161 16.10 -11.46 -4.15
C VAL A 161 17.60 -11.31 -4.36
N THR A 162 18.05 -10.23 -5.01
CA THR A 162 19.48 -10.02 -5.27
C THR A 162 20.23 -9.79 -3.97
N ASN A 163 19.70 -8.99 -3.04
CA ASN A 163 20.37 -8.75 -1.76
C ASN A 163 20.38 -10.01 -0.88
N LYS A 164 19.26 -10.73 -0.75
CA LYS A 164 19.20 -11.92 0.10
C LYS A 164 20.07 -13.05 -0.43
N VAL A 165 19.94 -13.40 -1.71
CA VAL A 165 20.68 -14.52 -2.31
C VAL A 165 22.18 -14.20 -2.40
N THR A 166 22.55 -12.98 -2.81
CA THR A 166 23.98 -12.62 -2.92
C THR A 166 24.64 -12.61 -1.54
N ILE A 167 24.02 -11.99 -0.53
CA ILE A 167 24.60 -11.92 0.82
C ILE A 167 24.68 -13.31 1.46
N GLU A 168 23.66 -14.15 1.31
CA GLU A 168 23.64 -15.48 1.92
C GLU A 168 24.63 -16.44 1.25
N VAL A 169 24.65 -16.48 -0.08
CA VAL A 169 25.58 -17.33 -0.84
C VAL A 169 27.03 -16.85 -0.66
N THR A 170 27.31 -15.55 -0.76
CA THR A 170 28.67 -15.03 -0.56
C THR A 170 29.15 -15.31 0.86
N ASN A 171 28.36 -15.04 1.89
CA ASN A 171 28.79 -15.31 3.27
C ASN A 171 29.03 -16.80 3.55
N LYS A 172 28.18 -17.69 3.00
CA LYS A 172 28.32 -19.13 3.21
C LYS A 172 29.54 -19.68 2.48
N VAL A 173 29.72 -19.33 1.20
CA VAL A 173 30.85 -19.77 0.39
C VAL A 173 32.17 -19.20 0.95
N THR A 174 32.21 -17.90 1.30
CA THR A 174 33.42 -17.30 1.87
C THR A 174 33.80 -17.97 3.19
N LYS A 175 32.85 -18.23 4.11
CA LYS A 175 33.16 -18.92 5.38
C LYS A 175 33.64 -20.35 5.18
N GLU A 176 33.01 -21.12 4.29
CA GLU A 176 33.46 -22.50 4.02
C GLU A 176 34.85 -22.54 3.38
N VAL A 177 35.08 -21.71 2.35
CA VAL A 177 36.35 -21.68 1.62
C VAL A 177 37.47 -21.18 2.52
N THR A 178 37.28 -20.09 3.27
CA THR A 178 38.29 -19.59 4.22
C THR A 178 38.61 -20.64 5.28
N ASN A 179 37.61 -21.29 5.88
CA ASN A 179 37.87 -22.31 6.91
C ASN A 179 38.62 -23.53 6.36
N LYS A 180 38.31 -23.99 5.14
CA LYS A 180 39.01 -25.12 4.51
C LYS A 180 40.45 -24.75 4.17
N VAL A 181 40.65 -23.62 3.50
CA VAL A 181 41.98 -23.15 3.08
C VAL A 181 42.86 -22.87 4.30
N THR A 182 42.36 -22.21 5.34
CA THR A 182 43.14 -21.96 6.56
C THR A 182 43.56 -23.26 7.25
N LYS A 183 42.66 -24.24 7.38
CA LYS A 183 42.99 -25.55 7.98
C LYS A 183 44.02 -26.32 7.18
N GLU A 184 43.95 -26.30 5.85
CA GLU A 184 44.92 -26.96 4.99
C GLU A 184 46.30 -26.29 5.04
N VAL A 185 46.35 -24.95 4.99
CA VAL A 185 47.61 -24.19 5.09
C VAL A 185 48.27 -24.45 6.45
N THR A 186 47.52 -24.36 7.56
CA THR A 186 48.05 -24.65 8.88
C THR A 186 48.56 -26.10 9.00
N ARG A 187 47.84 -27.07 8.39
CA ARG A 187 48.28 -28.47 8.36
C ARG A 187 49.60 -28.64 7.62
N ASN A 188 49.75 -27.99 6.46
CA ASN A 188 50.96 -28.07 5.64
C ASN A 188 52.16 -27.39 6.33
N ASP A 189 51.95 -26.25 6.97
CA ASP A 189 53.00 -25.55 7.73
C ASP A 189 53.52 -26.40 8.90
N ILE A 190 52.63 -27.11 9.61
CA ILE A 190 52.99 -28.03 10.69
C ILE A 190 53.80 -29.21 10.15
N LEU A 191 53.39 -29.80 9.01
CA LEU A 191 54.12 -30.90 8.37
C LEU A 191 55.53 -30.49 7.94
N LEU A 192 55.67 -29.32 7.29
CA LEU A 192 56.97 -28.79 6.89
C LEU A 192 57.87 -28.51 8.10
N PHE A 193 57.31 -27.99 9.19
CA PHE A 193 58.05 -27.73 10.40
C PHE A 193 58.53 -29.02 11.08
N VAL A 194 57.72 -30.07 11.08
CA VAL A 194 58.10 -31.41 11.56
C VAL A 194 59.25 -31.98 10.71
N GLU A 195 59.14 -31.90 9.39
CA GLU A 195 60.13 -32.41 8.44
C GLU A 195 61.48 -31.74 8.64
N ILE A 196 61.53 -30.39 8.67
CA ILE A 196 62.75 -29.62 8.92
C ILE A 196 63.41 -30.01 10.25
N LEU A 197 62.62 -30.14 11.32
CA LEU A 197 63.18 -30.48 12.64
C LEU A 197 63.73 -31.91 12.69
N LEU A 198 63.13 -32.86 11.96
CA LEU A 198 63.64 -34.22 11.88
C LEU A 198 64.91 -34.30 11.03
N GLU A 199 64.98 -33.57 9.92
CA GLU A 199 66.18 -33.46 9.06
C GLU A 199 67.36 -32.83 9.80
N ASP A 200 67.10 -31.81 10.64
CA ASP A 200 68.10 -31.17 11.50
C ASP A 200 68.60 -32.07 12.67
N GLY A 201 68.09 -33.30 12.77
CA GLY A 201 68.53 -34.30 13.75
C GLY A 201 67.92 -34.16 15.14
N TYR A 202 66.82 -33.42 15.29
CA TYR A 202 66.10 -33.36 16.57
C TYR A 202 65.35 -34.68 16.83
N GLY A 203 65.49 -35.19 18.05
CA GLY A 203 64.71 -36.35 18.50
C GLY A 203 63.21 -36.04 18.64
N GLU A 204 62.37 -37.04 18.42
CA GLU A 204 60.89 -36.93 18.40
C GLU A 204 60.31 -36.30 19.68
N SER A 205 60.91 -36.56 20.84
CA SER A 205 60.47 -35.96 22.12
C SER A 205 60.63 -34.43 22.10
N THR A 206 61.71 -33.92 21.51
CA THR A 206 61.99 -32.49 21.41
C THR A 206 61.11 -31.81 20.36
N VAL A 207 60.82 -32.51 19.25
CA VAL A 207 59.89 -32.04 18.22
C VAL A 207 58.47 -31.93 18.78
N CYS A 208 58.03 -32.94 19.55
CA CYS A 208 56.75 -32.93 20.25
C CYS A 208 56.60 -31.74 21.20
N GLU A 209 57.61 -31.45 22.01
CA GLU A 209 57.58 -30.32 22.95
C GLU A 209 57.53 -28.96 22.24
N LYS A 210 58.32 -28.78 21.17
CA LYS A 210 58.33 -27.54 20.38
C LYS A 210 57.00 -27.29 19.66
N LEU A 211 56.39 -28.32 19.08
CA LEU A 211 55.08 -28.22 18.42
C LEU A 211 53.94 -27.97 19.42
N HIS A 212 54.00 -28.61 20.59
CA HIS A 212 53.05 -28.36 21.67
C HIS A 212 53.11 -26.91 22.17
N GLN A 213 54.31 -26.35 22.33
CA GLN A 213 54.47 -24.96 22.76
C GLN A 213 54.06 -23.94 21.69
N LYS A 214 54.40 -24.19 20.42
CA LYS A 214 54.22 -23.20 19.34
C LYS A 214 52.82 -23.21 18.73
N PHE A 215 52.18 -24.38 18.64
CA PHE A 215 50.87 -24.55 17.99
C PHE A 215 49.77 -24.98 18.96
N HIS A 216 50.08 -25.16 20.25
CA HIS A 216 49.13 -25.59 21.30
C HIS A 216 48.38 -26.90 20.97
N LEU A 217 48.98 -27.76 20.16
CA LEU A 217 48.41 -29.04 19.72
C LEU A 217 48.55 -30.11 20.81
N LYS A 218 47.62 -31.07 20.90
CA LYS A 218 47.76 -32.19 21.84
C LYS A 218 48.89 -33.12 21.40
N LYS A 219 49.55 -33.76 22.37
CA LYS A 219 50.68 -34.68 22.10
C LYS A 219 50.30 -35.84 21.18
N GLU A 220 49.06 -36.32 21.29
CA GLU A 220 48.48 -37.38 20.45
C GLU A 220 48.37 -36.95 18.98
N ASP A 221 47.91 -35.74 18.72
CA ASP A 221 47.77 -35.19 17.36
C ASP A 221 49.15 -34.97 16.71
N ILE A 222 50.16 -34.57 17.49
CA ILE A 222 51.53 -34.36 17.01
C ILE A 222 52.19 -35.67 16.56
N GLN A 223 51.89 -36.78 17.23
CA GLN A 223 52.42 -38.09 16.85
C GLN A 223 51.91 -38.53 15.46
N ASP A 224 50.66 -38.22 15.11
CA ASP A 224 50.11 -38.48 13.78
C ASP A 224 50.85 -37.69 12.69
N TYR A 225 51.20 -36.42 12.94
CA TYR A 225 52.02 -35.62 12.01
C TYR A 225 53.44 -36.19 11.82
N ILE A 226 54.10 -36.61 12.90
CA ILE A 226 55.44 -37.23 12.84
C ILE A 226 55.38 -38.54 12.05
N GLN A 227 54.34 -39.36 12.26
CA GLN A 227 54.15 -40.60 11.53
C GLN A 227 53.87 -40.35 10.04
N GLN A 228 53.09 -39.33 9.70
CA GLN A 228 52.82 -38.93 8.31
C GLN A 228 54.09 -38.49 7.57
N VAL A 229 54.99 -37.75 8.21
CA VAL A 229 56.29 -37.36 7.62
C VAL A 229 57.17 -38.60 7.42
N ARG A 230 57.29 -39.47 8.42
CA ARG A 230 58.05 -40.73 8.29
C ARG A 230 57.57 -41.63 7.17
N ASN A 231 56.26 -41.73 6.99
CA ASN A 231 55.66 -42.52 5.90
C ASN A 231 55.88 -41.90 4.51
N ARG A 232 56.24 -40.61 4.43
CA ARG A 232 56.61 -39.93 3.17
C ARG A 232 58.11 -40.04 2.85
N SER A 233 58.95 -40.27 3.86
CA SER A 233 60.41 -40.41 3.72
C SER A 233 60.90 -41.85 3.51
N ASN A 234 59.99 -42.84 3.54
CA ASN A 234 60.22 -44.24 3.13
C ASN A 234 59.78 -44.45 1.68
#